data_AF-A0A1T1GSG7-F1
#
_entry.id   AF-A0A1T1GSG7-F1
#
_cell.length_a   1.000
_cell.length_b   1.000
_cell.length_c   1.000
_cell.angle_alpha   90.00
_cell.angle_beta   90.00
_cell.angle_gamma   90.00
#
_symmetry.space_group_name_H-M   'P 1'
#
loop_
_entity.id
_entity.type
_entity.pdbx_description
1 polymer ?
#
loop_
_entity_poly.entity_id
_entity_poly.type
_entity_poly.pdbx_seq_one_letter_code
_entity_poly.pdbx_strand_id
1 'polypeptide(L)'
;MINIALIVLIILLIVALLFVYNRKLKNDKTLRSLQENFDRARLKLAETESQQDELNYEISQLRIQNSGLKIQVDKVAKYQHIVDIEQYVEYRTLQADGLLEVTKANADIMLNDIRAQIEQVRQYLSKYQEKAKLQTQEQARAELKGLYSQALDQQHLENINRALDNKIRGYQSAFFLPLQSILDQLMDGMNESAAKQNLTAVRCKMIDAMEQQSTANCNYVDEERRLAAMQLFTLVFNSRADLYLAQLNTENLGELLQALADDFTLLNAHGVHFSQAQVLDSYLQLRLEELKMAALVLHLKETQANMDVAV
;
A
#
# COMPACT_ATOMS: atom_id res chain seq x y z
N MET A 1 -102.05 47.61 -134.80
CA MET A 1 -101.17 47.87 -133.63
C MET A 1 -101.19 46.68 -132.63
N ILE A 2 -101.22 45.43 -133.13
CA ILE A 2 -101.52 44.20 -132.35
C ILE A 2 -100.29 43.25 -132.19
N ASN A 3 -99.14 43.49 -132.81
CA ASN A 3 -98.06 42.49 -132.92
C ASN A 3 -96.88 42.55 -131.91
N ILE A 4 -96.70 43.63 -131.14
CA ILE A 4 -95.49 43.77 -130.31
C ILE A 4 -95.65 43.13 -128.91
N ALA A 5 -96.84 43.15 -128.33
CA ALA A 5 -97.08 42.61 -126.98
C ALA A 5 -96.94 41.07 -126.90
N LEU A 6 -97.22 40.35 -127.98
CA LEU A 6 -97.21 38.88 -128.00
C LEU A 6 -95.77 38.31 -128.11
N ILE A 7 -94.87 39.00 -128.80
CA ILE A 7 -93.45 38.59 -128.94
C ILE A 7 -92.70 38.76 -127.61
N VAL A 8 -92.96 39.84 -126.86
CA VAL A 8 -92.36 40.09 -125.54
C VAL A 8 -92.76 39.00 -124.54
N LEU A 9 -93.99 38.50 -124.62
CA LEU A 9 -94.49 37.47 -123.70
C LEU A 9 -93.85 36.09 -123.95
N ILE A 10 -93.58 35.73 -125.22
CA ILE A 10 -92.93 34.46 -125.57
C ILE A 10 -91.45 34.45 -125.13
N ILE A 11 -90.74 35.57 -125.29
CA ILE A 11 -89.34 35.70 -124.85
C ILE A 11 -89.24 35.60 -123.32
N LEU A 12 -90.16 36.22 -122.58
CA LEU A 12 -90.24 36.09 -121.12
C LEU A 12 -90.45 34.64 -120.67
N LEU A 13 -91.25 33.87 -121.42
CA LEU A 13 -91.56 32.48 -121.08
C LEU A 13 -90.37 31.54 -121.33
N ILE A 14 -89.58 31.78 -122.40
CA ILE A 14 -88.36 31.00 -122.69
C ILE A 14 -87.26 31.29 -121.66
N VAL A 15 -87.10 32.55 -121.25
CA VAL A 15 -86.13 32.94 -120.20
C VAL A 15 -86.50 32.30 -118.87
N ALA A 16 -87.78 32.24 -118.52
CA ALA A 16 -88.25 31.55 -117.32
C ALA A 16 -87.96 30.05 -117.35
N LEU A 17 -88.15 29.39 -118.51
CA LEU A 17 -87.89 27.95 -118.68
C LEU A 17 -86.40 27.61 -118.57
N LEU A 18 -85.52 28.41 -119.18
CA LEU A 18 -84.06 28.27 -119.05
C LEU A 18 -83.59 28.51 -117.62
N PHE A 19 -84.18 29.46 -116.91
CA PHE A 19 -83.88 29.73 -115.51
C PHE A 19 -84.26 28.53 -114.61
N VAL A 20 -85.42 27.93 -114.82
CA VAL A 20 -85.87 26.73 -114.07
C VAL A 20 -84.96 25.53 -114.35
N TYR A 21 -84.57 25.30 -115.60
CA TYR A 21 -83.71 24.17 -115.96
C TYR A 21 -82.30 24.30 -115.35
N ASN A 22 -81.69 25.49 -115.43
CA ASN A 22 -80.40 25.74 -114.79
C ASN A 22 -80.46 25.65 -113.26
N ARG A 23 -81.59 26.04 -112.66
CA ARG A 23 -81.81 25.91 -111.21
C ARG A 23 -81.93 24.44 -110.79
N LYS A 24 -82.60 23.59 -111.58
CA LYS A 24 -82.69 22.15 -111.33
C LYS A 24 -81.33 21.45 -111.42
N LEU A 25 -80.53 21.76 -112.45
CA LEU A 25 -79.18 21.18 -112.64
C LEU A 25 -78.21 21.58 -111.52
N LYS A 26 -78.28 22.83 -111.03
CA LYS A 26 -77.54 23.24 -109.83
C LYS A 26 -78.00 22.47 -108.60
N ASN A 27 -79.32 22.34 -108.42
CA ASN A 27 -79.89 21.63 -107.28
C ASN A 27 -79.48 20.14 -107.27
N ASP A 28 -79.45 19.47 -108.42
CA ASP A 28 -79.04 18.06 -108.53
C ASP A 28 -77.56 17.86 -108.18
N LYS A 29 -76.67 18.79 -108.58
CA LYS A 29 -75.25 18.76 -108.18
C LYS A 29 -75.09 18.98 -106.67
N THR A 30 -75.82 19.94 -106.10
CA THR A 30 -75.79 20.17 -104.64
C THR A 30 -76.33 18.99 -103.86
N LEU A 31 -77.37 18.31 -104.36
CA LEU A 31 -77.94 17.10 -103.76
C LEU A 31 -76.91 15.96 -103.72
N ARG A 32 -76.19 15.70 -104.83
CA ARG A 32 -75.14 14.67 -104.87
C ARG A 32 -74.00 14.97 -103.90
N SER A 33 -73.51 16.21 -103.85
CA SER A 33 -72.47 16.58 -102.88
C SER A 33 -72.94 16.49 -101.43
N LEU A 34 -74.22 16.79 -101.16
CA LEU A 34 -74.80 16.60 -99.83
C LEU A 34 -74.84 15.12 -99.47
N GLN A 35 -75.23 14.27 -100.42
CA GLN A 35 -75.36 12.84 -100.23
C GLN A 35 -73.99 12.18 -99.98
N GLU A 36 -72.96 12.53 -100.77
CA GLU A 36 -71.59 12.07 -100.51
C GLU A 36 -71.04 12.56 -99.16
N ASN A 37 -71.37 13.80 -98.75
CA ASN A 37 -70.98 14.30 -97.43
C ASN A 37 -71.72 13.57 -96.31
N PHE A 38 -73.00 13.23 -96.50
CA PHE A 38 -73.77 12.42 -95.56
C PHE A 38 -73.17 11.01 -95.42
N ASP A 39 -72.79 10.37 -96.51
CA ASP A 39 -72.20 9.04 -96.49
C ASP A 39 -70.81 9.04 -95.83
N ARG A 40 -69.97 10.04 -96.11
CA ARG A 40 -68.67 10.22 -95.42
C ARG A 40 -68.85 10.51 -93.94
N ALA A 41 -69.82 11.34 -93.56
CA ALA A 41 -70.12 11.62 -92.16
C ALA A 41 -70.58 10.35 -91.45
N ARG A 42 -71.40 9.52 -92.10
CA ARG A 42 -71.88 8.24 -91.56
C ARG A 42 -70.76 7.22 -91.37
N LEU A 43 -69.83 7.12 -92.32
CA LEU A 43 -68.66 6.24 -92.19
C LEU A 43 -67.73 6.68 -91.05
N LYS A 44 -67.44 7.98 -90.95
CA LYS A 44 -66.62 8.50 -89.84
C LYS A 44 -67.31 8.31 -88.49
N LEU A 45 -68.63 8.49 -88.43
CA LEU A 45 -69.40 8.24 -87.20
C LEU A 45 -69.25 6.77 -86.77
N ALA A 46 -69.42 5.83 -87.70
CA ALA A 46 -69.27 4.40 -87.43
C ALA A 46 -67.83 4.03 -87.00
N GLU A 47 -66.81 4.64 -87.61
CA GLU A 47 -65.41 4.44 -87.22
C GLU A 47 -65.14 4.99 -85.80
N THR A 48 -65.64 6.18 -85.48
CA THR A 48 -65.52 6.75 -84.13
C THR A 48 -66.29 5.96 -83.08
N GLU A 49 -67.46 5.41 -83.44
CA GLU A 49 -68.24 4.52 -82.57
C GLU A 49 -67.46 3.23 -82.28
N SER A 50 -66.84 2.62 -83.29
CA SER A 50 -66.00 1.41 -83.11
C SER A 50 -64.78 1.68 -82.23
N GLN A 51 -64.09 2.81 -82.43
CA GLN A 51 -62.96 3.19 -81.58
C GLN A 51 -63.40 3.47 -80.14
N GLN A 52 -64.58 4.08 -79.96
CA GLN A 52 -65.14 4.33 -78.64
C GLN A 52 -65.50 3.02 -77.93
N ASP A 53 -65.99 2.02 -78.66
CA ASP A 53 -66.27 0.69 -78.11
C ASP A 53 -64.99 -0.06 -77.71
N GLU A 54 -63.92 -0.01 -78.53
CA GLU A 54 -62.62 -0.59 -78.18
C GLU A 54 -62.01 0.08 -76.94
N LEU A 55 -62.03 1.42 -76.88
CA LEU A 55 -61.52 2.17 -75.75
C LEU A 55 -62.34 1.88 -74.47
N ASN A 56 -63.67 1.76 -74.60
CA ASN A 56 -64.55 1.37 -73.51
C ASN A 56 -64.22 -0.04 -73.00
N TYR A 57 -63.90 -0.97 -73.90
CA TYR A 57 -63.46 -2.30 -73.54
C TYR A 57 -62.14 -2.27 -72.76
N GLU A 58 -61.13 -1.53 -73.22
CA GLU A 58 -59.86 -1.38 -72.49
C GLU A 58 -60.04 -0.73 -71.10
N ILE A 59 -60.85 0.33 -71.01
CA ILE A 59 -61.19 0.97 -69.74
C ILE A 59 -61.85 -0.03 -68.79
N SER A 60 -62.71 -0.91 -69.31
CA SER A 60 -63.36 -1.95 -68.51
C SER A 60 -62.36 -2.97 -67.97
N GLN A 61 -61.39 -3.41 -68.79
CA GLN A 61 -60.35 -4.36 -68.40
C GLN A 61 -59.42 -3.76 -67.34
N LEU A 62 -58.94 -2.53 -67.54
CA LEU A 62 -58.11 -1.83 -66.55
C LEU A 62 -58.86 -1.59 -65.24
N ARG A 63 -60.17 -1.33 -65.29
CA ARG A 63 -61.01 -1.21 -64.10
C ARG A 63 -61.08 -2.53 -63.33
N ILE A 64 -61.25 -3.65 -64.03
CA ILE A 64 -61.26 -4.98 -63.42
C ILE A 64 -59.89 -5.27 -62.78
N GLN A 65 -58.77 -5.01 -63.47
CA GLN A 65 -57.43 -5.21 -62.91
C GLN A 65 -57.17 -4.34 -61.68
N ASN A 66 -57.51 -3.05 -61.74
CA ASN A 66 -57.39 -2.16 -60.59
C ASN A 66 -58.25 -2.63 -59.42
N SER A 67 -59.47 -3.11 -59.68
CA SER A 67 -60.31 -3.69 -58.63
C SER A 67 -59.70 -4.97 -58.02
N GLY A 68 -59.10 -5.83 -58.84
CA GLY A 68 -58.42 -7.04 -58.40
C GLY A 68 -57.18 -6.74 -57.55
N LEU A 69 -56.34 -5.80 -57.98
CA LEU A 69 -55.19 -5.31 -57.22
C LEU A 69 -55.62 -4.64 -55.93
N LYS A 70 -56.70 -3.86 -55.96
CA LYS A 70 -57.26 -3.22 -54.76
C LYS A 70 -57.69 -4.25 -53.72
N ILE A 71 -58.35 -5.33 -54.14
CA ILE A 71 -58.73 -6.43 -53.26
C ILE A 71 -57.49 -7.14 -52.67
N GLN A 72 -56.42 -7.32 -53.44
CA GLN A 72 -55.18 -7.91 -52.94
C GLN A 72 -54.50 -7.00 -51.91
N VAL A 73 -54.43 -5.69 -52.19
CA VAL A 73 -53.92 -4.69 -51.24
C VAL A 73 -54.74 -4.68 -49.97
N ASP A 74 -56.08 -4.72 -50.05
CA ASP A 74 -56.94 -4.73 -48.87
C ASP A 74 -56.79 -6.04 -48.06
N LYS A 75 -56.55 -7.18 -48.73
CA LYS A 75 -56.21 -8.46 -48.06
C LYS A 75 -54.88 -8.40 -47.31
N VAL A 76 -53.86 -7.77 -47.88
CA VAL A 76 -52.54 -7.62 -47.23
C VAL A 76 -52.58 -6.54 -46.15
N ALA A 77 -53.32 -5.45 -46.36
CA ALA A 77 -53.51 -4.38 -45.39
C ALA A 77 -54.14 -4.89 -44.08
N LYS A 78 -54.96 -5.96 -44.16
CA LYS A 78 -55.47 -6.63 -42.96
C LYS A 78 -54.35 -7.09 -42.02
N TYR A 79 -53.16 -7.41 -42.52
CA TYR A 79 -52.02 -7.89 -41.73
C TYR A 79 -51.04 -6.79 -41.27
N GLN A 80 -51.34 -5.51 -41.51
CA GLN A 80 -50.48 -4.40 -41.08
C GLN A 80 -50.18 -4.43 -39.57
N HIS A 81 -51.18 -4.79 -38.76
CA HIS A 81 -51.04 -4.92 -37.31
C HIS A 81 -50.00 -5.96 -36.87
N ILE A 82 -49.73 -7.00 -37.68
CA ILE A 82 -48.70 -8.00 -37.37
C ILE A 82 -47.31 -7.37 -37.51
N VAL A 83 -47.08 -6.61 -38.58
CA VAL A 83 -45.82 -5.89 -38.81
C VAL A 83 -45.58 -4.86 -37.71
N ASP A 84 -46.62 -4.13 -37.30
CA ASP A 84 -46.52 -3.15 -36.21
C ASP A 84 -46.20 -3.83 -34.86
N ILE A 85 -46.76 -5.01 -34.60
CA ILE A 85 -46.44 -5.81 -33.41
C ILE A 85 -45.01 -6.36 -33.46
N GLU A 86 -44.55 -6.83 -34.61
CA GLU A 86 -43.17 -7.31 -34.78
C GLU A 86 -42.15 -6.18 -34.49
N GLN A 87 -42.39 -4.99 -35.03
CA GLN A 87 -41.57 -3.81 -34.73
C GLN A 87 -41.62 -3.43 -33.24
N TYR A 88 -42.80 -3.51 -32.62
CA TYR A 88 -42.93 -3.26 -31.19
C TYR A 88 -42.18 -4.29 -30.35
N VAL A 89 -42.27 -5.58 -30.69
CA VAL A 89 -41.55 -6.66 -30.00
C VAL A 89 -40.05 -6.45 -30.14
N GLU A 90 -39.55 -6.17 -31.35
CA GLU A 90 -38.13 -5.90 -31.60
C GLU A 90 -37.62 -4.69 -30.81
N TYR A 91 -38.40 -3.61 -30.77
CA TYR A 91 -38.09 -2.44 -29.95
C TYR A 91 -38.03 -2.79 -28.45
N ARG A 92 -38.98 -3.59 -27.95
CA ARG A 92 -39.02 -4.00 -26.54
C ARG A 92 -37.91 -4.97 -26.17
N THR A 93 -37.50 -5.85 -27.08
CA THR A 93 -36.34 -6.74 -26.86
C THR A 93 -35.06 -5.92 -26.80
N LEU A 94 -34.86 -4.95 -27.70
CA LEU A 94 -33.71 -4.04 -27.66
C LEU A 94 -33.66 -3.23 -26.36
N GLN A 95 -34.80 -2.73 -25.87
CA GLN A 95 -34.87 -2.05 -24.57
C GLN A 95 -34.53 -2.99 -23.41
N ALA A 96 -35.04 -4.22 -23.43
CA ALA A 96 -34.79 -5.20 -22.37
C ALA A 96 -33.32 -5.62 -22.33
N ASP A 97 -32.71 -5.85 -23.49
CA ASP A 97 -31.29 -6.18 -23.63
C ASP A 97 -30.41 -5.01 -23.19
N GLY A 98 -30.75 -3.78 -23.59
CA GLY A 98 -30.05 -2.58 -23.12
C GLY A 98 -30.13 -2.39 -21.60
N LEU A 99 -31.30 -2.64 -21.00
CA LEU A 99 -31.44 -2.61 -19.54
C LEU A 99 -30.64 -3.72 -18.86
N LEU A 100 -30.60 -4.92 -19.44
CA LEU A 100 -29.82 -6.04 -18.93
C LEU A 100 -28.32 -5.72 -18.96
N GLU A 101 -27.82 -5.11 -20.04
CA GLU A 101 -26.42 -4.69 -20.13
C GLU A 101 -26.08 -3.59 -19.12
N VAL A 102 -26.93 -2.57 -18.99
CA VAL A 102 -26.73 -1.48 -18.01
C VAL A 102 -26.75 -2.02 -16.58
N THR A 103 -27.68 -2.91 -16.25
CA THR A 103 -27.76 -3.51 -14.91
C THR A 103 -26.56 -4.39 -14.60
N LYS A 104 -26.06 -5.18 -15.56
CA LYS A 104 -24.82 -5.95 -15.42
C LYS A 104 -23.62 -5.03 -15.19
N ALA A 105 -23.47 -3.99 -16.01
CA ALA A 105 -22.39 -3.03 -15.86
C ALA A 105 -22.42 -2.33 -14.49
N ASN A 106 -23.60 -1.93 -14.03
CA ASN A 106 -23.77 -1.32 -12.71
C ASN A 106 -23.43 -2.31 -11.57
N ALA A 107 -23.83 -3.58 -11.70
CA ALA A 107 -23.49 -4.62 -10.73
C ALA A 107 -21.97 -4.86 -10.66
N ASP A 108 -21.28 -4.88 -11.82
CA ASP A 108 -19.83 -5.03 -11.89
C ASP A 108 -19.10 -3.83 -11.26
N ILE A 109 -19.58 -2.61 -11.49
CA ILE A 109 -19.07 -1.40 -10.84
C ILE A 109 -19.23 -1.51 -9.31
N MET A 110 -20.42 -1.85 -8.83
CA MET A 110 -20.67 -2.01 -7.40
C MET A 110 -19.78 -3.09 -6.76
N LEU A 111 -19.58 -4.23 -7.43
CA LEU A 111 -18.69 -5.28 -6.94
C LEU A 111 -17.23 -4.80 -6.84
N ASN A 112 -16.77 -4.03 -7.82
CA ASN A 112 -15.42 -3.47 -7.81
C ASN A 112 -15.25 -2.42 -6.70
N ASP A 113 -16.25 -1.57 -6.48
CA ASP A 113 -16.25 -0.59 -5.40
C ASP A 113 -16.21 -1.26 -4.03
N ILE A 114 -17.04 -2.30 -3.81
CA ILE A 114 -17.03 -3.08 -2.58
C ILE A 114 -15.67 -3.75 -2.35
N ARG A 115 -15.06 -4.32 -3.40
CA ARG A 115 -13.71 -4.91 -3.31
C ARG A 115 -12.67 -3.86 -2.93
N ALA A 116 -12.72 -2.68 -3.54
CA ALA A 116 -11.80 -1.59 -3.22
C ALA A 116 -11.95 -1.14 -1.76
N GLN A 117 -13.18 -1.02 -1.25
CA GLN A 117 -13.43 -0.68 0.15
C GLN A 117 -12.93 -1.77 1.11
N ILE A 118 -13.15 -3.06 0.79
CA ILE A 118 -12.64 -4.17 1.60
C ILE A 118 -11.11 -4.12 1.69
N GLU A 119 -10.42 -3.86 0.59
CA GLU A 119 -8.96 -3.73 0.58
C GLU A 119 -8.46 -2.52 1.39
N GLN A 120 -9.14 -1.38 1.29
CA GLN A 120 -8.82 -0.21 2.12
C GLN A 120 -8.97 -0.51 3.62
N VAL A 121 -10.06 -1.17 4.02
CA VAL A 121 -10.29 -1.56 5.41
C VAL A 121 -9.24 -2.58 5.87
N ARG A 122 -8.89 -3.56 5.04
CA ARG A 122 -7.82 -4.53 5.36
C ARG A 122 -6.48 -3.84 5.59
N GLN A 123 -6.10 -2.92 4.73
CA GLN A 123 -4.87 -2.14 4.89
C GLN A 123 -4.90 -1.24 6.13
N TYR A 124 -6.04 -0.64 6.45
CA TYR A 124 -6.20 0.14 7.66
C TYR A 124 -6.05 -0.74 8.91
N LEU A 125 -6.73 -1.89 8.94
CA LEU A 125 -6.67 -2.84 10.04
C LEU A 125 -5.26 -3.41 10.22
N SER A 126 -4.53 -3.73 9.15
CA SER A 126 -3.16 -4.23 9.24
C SER A 126 -2.24 -3.16 9.85
N LYS A 127 -2.31 -1.92 9.36
CA LYS A 127 -1.55 -0.79 9.91
C LYS A 127 -1.90 -0.51 11.37
N TYR A 128 -3.19 -0.57 11.72
CA TYR A 128 -3.64 -0.37 13.09
C TYR A 128 -3.13 -1.48 14.02
N GLN A 129 -3.20 -2.75 13.60
CA GLN A 129 -2.67 -3.88 14.35
C GLN A 129 -1.16 -3.79 14.55
N GLU A 130 -0.40 -3.42 13.51
CA GLU A 130 1.04 -3.19 13.62
C GLU A 130 1.35 -2.06 14.60
N LYS A 131 0.64 -0.93 14.49
CA LYS A 131 0.81 0.20 15.41
C LYS A 131 0.47 -0.18 16.86
N ALA A 132 -0.63 -0.89 17.08
CA ALA A 132 -1.01 -1.36 18.40
C ALA A 132 0.04 -2.31 18.99
N LYS A 133 0.56 -3.26 18.20
CA LYS A 133 1.66 -4.15 18.61
C LYS A 133 2.91 -3.36 18.99
N LEU A 134 3.31 -2.39 18.18
CA LEU A 134 4.47 -1.53 18.46
C LEU A 134 4.28 -0.74 19.76
N GLN A 135 3.11 -0.12 19.95
CA GLN A 135 2.81 0.62 21.18
C GLN A 135 2.85 -0.26 22.42
N THR A 136 2.25 -1.45 22.37
CA THR A 136 2.31 -2.41 23.49
C THR A 136 3.74 -2.87 23.75
N GLN A 137 4.54 -3.11 22.71
CA GLN A 137 5.95 -3.47 22.86
C GLN A 137 6.79 -2.34 23.45
N GLU A 138 6.55 -1.09 23.05
CA GLU A 138 7.23 0.09 23.60
C GLU A 138 6.89 0.30 25.08
N GLN A 139 5.61 0.18 25.44
CA GLN A 139 5.15 0.24 26.83
C GLN A 139 5.79 -0.87 27.68
N ALA A 140 5.74 -2.12 27.21
CA ALA A 140 6.37 -3.25 27.90
C ALA A 140 7.89 -3.06 28.05
N ARG A 141 8.58 -2.52 27.03
CA ARG A 141 10.00 -2.19 27.12
C ARG A 141 10.29 -1.09 28.13
N ALA A 142 9.45 -0.05 28.20
CA ALA A 142 9.60 1.02 29.17
C ALA A 142 9.41 0.53 30.60
N GLU A 143 8.38 -0.30 30.85
CA GLU A 143 8.13 -0.92 32.15
C GLU A 143 9.27 -1.86 32.55
N LEU A 144 9.71 -2.73 31.63
CA LEU A 144 10.86 -3.63 31.86
C LEU A 144 12.14 -2.84 32.17
N LYS A 145 12.38 -1.72 31.47
CA LYS A 145 13.52 -0.85 31.76
C LYS A 145 13.43 -0.28 33.17
N GLY A 146 12.26 0.18 33.59
CA GLY A 146 12.02 0.69 34.94
C GLY A 146 12.25 -0.37 36.02
N LEU A 147 11.68 -1.57 35.84
CA LEU A 147 11.87 -2.70 36.74
C LEU A 147 13.34 -3.15 36.80
N TYR A 148 14.01 -3.20 35.66
CA TYR A 148 15.43 -3.55 35.60
C TYR A 148 16.30 -2.52 36.32
N SER A 149 16.06 -1.22 36.13
CA SER A 149 16.77 -0.18 36.89
C SER A 149 16.52 -0.31 38.40
N GLN A 150 15.28 -0.57 38.80
CA GLN A 150 14.94 -0.74 40.21
C GLN A 150 15.63 -1.98 40.82
N ALA A 151 15.70 -3.08 40.08
CA ALA A 151 16.39 -4.29 40.51
C ALA A 151 17.91 -4.05 40.65
N LEU A 152 18.52 -3.31 39.73
CA LEU A 152 19.93 -2.92 39.83
C LEU A 152 20.19 -2.04 41.06
N ASP A 153 19.33 -1.05 41.30
CA ASP A 153 19.45 -0.17 42.48
C ASP A 153 19.29 -0.97 43.78
N GLN A 154 18.35 -1.92 43.83
CA GLN A 154 18.18 -2.82 44.97
C GLN A 154 19.43 -3.68 45.19
N GLN A 155 19.96 -4.30 44.15
CA GLN A 155 21.19 -5.09 44.23
C GLN A 155 22.38 -4.23 44.71
N HIS A 156 22.47 -2.99 44.23
CA HIS A 156 23.50 -2.05 44.67
C HIS A 156 23.38 -1.72 46.16
N LEU A 157 22.17 -1.41 46.65
CA LEU A 157 21.90 -1.17 48.06
C LEU A 157 22.17 -2.40 48.94
N GLU A 158 21.83 -3.60 48.47
CA GLU A 158 22.15 -4.86 49.15
C GLU A 158 23.66 -5.05 49.27
N ASN A 159 24.42 -4.79 48.20
CA ASN A 159 25.88 -4.85 48.23
C ASN A 159 26.49 -3.85 49.22
N ILE A 160 25.97 -2.60 49.25
CA ILE A 160 26.38 -1.58 50.23
C ILE A 160 26.07 -2.04 51.65
N ASN A 161 24.86 -2.51 51.91
CA ASN A 161 24.45 -2.98 53.23
C ASN A 161 25.31 -4.15 53.70
N ARG A 162 25.64 -5.09 52.80
CA ARG A 162 26.57 -6.19 53.11
C ARG A 162 27.97 -5.68 53.43
N ALA A 163 28.51 -4.74 52.65
CA ALA A 163 29.81 -4.15 52.91
C ALA A 163 29.85 -3.41 54.26
N LEU A 164 28.78 -2.69 54.61
CA LEU A 164 28.63 -2.04 55.92
C LEU A 164 28.53 -3.07 57.07
N ASP A 165 27.73 -4.13 56.91
CA ASP A 165 27.57 -5.18 57.92
C ASP A 165 28.90 -5.90 58.19
N ASN A 166 29.66 -6.22 57.13
CA ASN A 166 31.01 -6.77 57.24
C ASN A 166 31.96 -5.81 57.99
N LYS A 167 31.92 -4.50 57.71
CA LYS A 167 32.73 -3.50 58.43
C LYS A 167 32.36 -3.41 59.91
N ILE A 168 31.08 -3.56 60.26
CA ILE A 168 30.59 -3.49 61.64
C ILE A 168 30.98 -4.75 62.43
N ARG A 169 30.76 -5.93 61.83
CA ARG A 169 31.06 -7.22 62.48
C ARG A 169 32.55 -7.54 62.51
N GLY A 170 33.31 -6.92 61.62
CA GLY A 170 34.69 -7.30 61.33
C GLY A 170 34.76 -8.49 60.38
N TYR A 171 35.95 -8.69 59.80
CA TYR A 171 36.20 -9.74 58.80
C TYR A 171 36.71 -11.05 59.42
N GLN A 172 37.04 -11.00 60.71
CA GLN A 172 37.72 -12.08 61.42
C GLN A 172 36.91 -13.38 61.35
N SER A 173 37.56 -14.47 60.92
CA SER A 173 37.02 -15.85 60.86
C SER A 173 35.90 -16.11 59.83
N ALA A 174 35.35 -15.09 59.16
CA ALA A 174 34.27 -15.26 58.19
C ALA A 174 34.78 -15.56 56.77
N PHE A 175 35.99 -15.11 56.44
CA PHE A 175 36.54 -15.17 55.08
C PHE A 175 37.88 -15.91 55.08
N PHE A 176 37.80 -17.23 54.98
CA PHE A 176 38.98 -18.09 54.87
C PHE A 176 39.25 -18.45 53.41
N LEU A 177 40.46 -18.15 52.93
CA LEU A 177 40.93 -18.55 51.61
C LEU A 177 42.31 -19.21 51.77
N PRO A 178 42.41 -20.55 51.64
CA PRO A 178 43.70 -21.23 51.70
C PRO A 178 44.59 -20.79 50.53
N LEU A 179 45.81 -20.33 50.81
CA LEU A 179 46.78 -20.00 49.75
C LEU A 179 47.10 -21.19 48.86
N GLN A 180 47.09 -22.41 49.41
CA GLN A 180 47.26 -23.63 48.64
C GLN A 180 46.20 -23.77 47.54
N SER A 181 44.95 -23.36 47.80
CA SER A 181 43.90 -23.36 46.77
C SER A 181 44.19 -22.40 45.62
N ILE A 182 44.96 -21.33 45.85
CA ILE A 182 45.39 -20.39 44.80
C ILE A 182 46.56 -20.99 44.03
N LEU A 183 47.49 -21.65 44.72
CA LEU A 183 48.58 -22.40 44.10
C LEU A 183 48.05 -23.51 43.19
N ASP A 184 47.05 -24.27 43.63
CA ASP A 184 46.43 -25.35 42.87
C ASP A 184 45.65 -24.83 41.64
N GLN A 185 45.17 -23.58 41.68
CA GLN A 185 44.54 -22.90 40.54
C GLN A 185 45.57 -22.36 39.54
N LEU A 186 46.82 -22.19 39.96
CA LEU A 186 47.95 -21.81 39.12
C LEU A 186 48.68 -23.09 38.68
N MET A 187 49.32 -23.09 37.51
CA MET A 187 49.92 -24.32 36.96
C MET A 187 50.92 -24.97 37.94
N ASP A 188 50.96 -26.31 37.95
CA ASP A 188 51.95 -27.11 38.68
C ASP A 188 53.37 -26.56 38.47
N GLY A 189 54.05 -26.19 39.57
CA GLY A 189 55.45 -25.73 39.54
C GLY A 189 55.68 -24.22 39.63
N MET A 190 54.68 -23.44 40.05
CA MET A 190 54.88 -22.04 40.42
C MET A 190 55.95 -21.91 41.51
N ASN A 191 57.09 -21.32 41.15
CA ASN A 191 58.22 -21.06 42.04
C ASN A 191 58.23 -19.60 42.52
N GLU A 192 59.04 -19.31 43.55
CA GLU A 192 59.14 -17.98 44.15
C GLU A 192 59.51 -16.89 43.12
N SER A 193 60.36 -17.24 42.14
CA SER A 193 60.76 -16.35 41.04
C SER A 193 59.58 -15.98 40.13
N ALA A 194 58.78 -16.96 39.70
CA ALA A 194 57.60 -16.73 38.88
C ALA A 194 56.54 -15.91 39.61
N ALA A 195 56.33 -16.16 40.91
CA ALA A 195 55.41 -15.37 41.74
C ALA A 195 55.86 -13.90 41.85
N LYS A 196 57.15 -13.64 42.05
CA LYS A 196 57.72 -12.27 42.05
C LYS A 196 57.58 -11.58 40.69
N GLN A 197 57.79 -12.31 39.59
CA GLN A 197 57.60 -11.77 38.24
C GLN A 197 56.15 -11.39 37.98
N ASN A 198 55.20 -12.25 38.36
CA ASN A 198 53.77 -11.96 38.22
C ASN A 198 53.34 -10.75 39.07
N LEU A 199 53.80 -10.67 40.33
CA LEU A 199 53.55 -9.50 41.17
C LEU A 199 54.09 -8.20 40.52
N THR A 200 55.29 -8.27 39.95
CA THR A 200 55.88 -7.13 39.23
C THR A 200 55.07 -6.77 37.99
N ALA A 201 54.61 -7.77 37.23
CA ALA A 201 53.79 -7.55 36.05
C ALA A 201 52.44 -6.90 36.40
N VAL A 202 51.80 -7.31 37.49
CA VAL A 202 50.56 -6.67 37.99
C VAL A 202 50.81 -5.21 38.36
N ARG A 203 51.92 -4.92 39.06
CA ARG A 203 52.31 -3.54 39.42
C ARG A 203 52.60 -2.69 38.19
N CYS A 204 53.25 -3.23 37.17
CA CYS A 204 53.44 -2.52 35.89
C CYS A 204 52.09 -2.17 35.25
N LYS A 205 51.15 -3.11 35.16
CA LYS A 205 49.80 -2.83 34.63
C LYS A 205 49.07 -1.74 35.42
N MET A 206 49.28 -1.68 36.74
CA MET A 206 48.68 -0.64 37.57
C MET A 206 49.30 0.73 37.30
N ILE A 207 50.62 0.82 37.12
CA ILE A 207 51.31 2.06 36.73
C ILE A 207 50.78 2.52 35.37
N ASP A 208 50.71 1.61 34.39
CA ASP A 208 50.17 1.92 33.06
C ASP A 208 48.72 2.44 33.15
N ALA A 209 47.87 1.82 33.98
CA ALA A 209 46.50 2.27 34.19
C ALA A 209 46.42 3.67 34.82
N MET A 210 47.34 3.99 35.75
CA MET A 210 47.42 5.33 36.35
C MET A 210 47.89 6.38 35.34
N GLU A 211 48.90 6.07 34.52
CA GLU A 211 49.40 6.96 33.47
C GLU A 211 48.35 7.21 32.39
N GLN A 212 47.59 6.19 32.02
CA GLN A 212 46.49 6.27 31.05
C GLN A 212 45.20 6.83 31.65
N GLN A 213 45.18 7.18 32.95
CA GLN A 213 44.01 7.65 33.67
C GLN A 213 42.80 6.70 33.60
N SER A 214 43.05 5.40 33.44
CA SER A 214 42.05 4.33 33.32
C SER A 214 41.79 3.62 34.66
N THR A 215 41.91 4.35 35.76
CA THR A 215 41.71 3.84 37.14
C THR A 215 40.36 4.21 37.73
N ALA A 216 39.84 5.38 37.38
CA ALA A 216 38.58 5.92 37.88
C ALA A 216 37.88 6.72 36.77
N ASN A 217 36.60 7.05 36.96
CA ASN A 217 35.84 7.91 36.07
C ASN A 217 34.89 8.81 36.87
N CYS A 218 34.51 9.97 36.33
CA CYS A 218 33.47 10.83 36.89
C CYS A 218 32.85 11.74 35.81
N ASN A 219 31.69 12.31 36.10
CA ASN A 219 30.87 13.09 35.16
C ASN A 219 31.10 14.60 35.28
N TYR A 220 32.21 15.07 35.87
CA TYR A 220 32.54 16.49 35.84
C TYR A 220 32.79 16.96 34.40
N VAL A 221 32.16 18.07 34.01
CA VAL A 221 32.33 18.68 32.68
C VAL A 221 33.67 19.41 32.59
N ASP A 222 34.12 19.99 33.71
CA ASP A 222 35.42 20.65 33.80
C ASP A 222 36.54 19.61 33.92
N GLU A 223 37.52 19.70 33.02
CA GLU A 223 38.57 18.70 32.88
C GLU A 223 39.51 18.66 34.09
N GLU A 224 39.94 19.81 34.61
CA GLU A 224 40.83 19.87 35.78
C GLU A 224 40.15 19.25 37.00
N ARG A 225 38.88 19.60 37.23
CA ARG A 225 38.08 19.04 38.32
C ARG A 225 37.81 17.54 38.13
N ARG A 226 37.59 17.10 36.90
CA ARG A 226 37.41 15.68 36.54
C ARG A 226 38.66 14.88 36.90
N LEU A 227 39.83 15.36 36.46
CA LEU A 227 41.12 14.74 36.76
C LEU A 227 41.43 14.72 38.25
N ALA A 228 41.20 15.83 38.96
CA ALA A 228 41.40 15.91 40.41
C ALA A 228 40.50 14.92 41.17
N ALA A 229 39.23 14.80 40.78
CA ALA A 229 38.30 13.85 41.40
C ALA A 229 38.71 12.39 41.15
N MET A 230 39.10 12.07 39.92
CA MET A 230 39.62 10.73 39.57
C MET A 230 40.88 10.39 40.38
N GLN A 231 41.84 11.31 40.45
CA GLN A 231 43.06 11.13 41.24
C GLN A 231 42.76 10.94 42.73
N LEU A 232 41.81 11.70 43.29
CA LEU A 232 41.41 11.56 44.69
C LEU A 232 40.81 10.19 44.98
N PHE A 233 39.89 9.71 44.14
CA PHE A 233 39.26 8.39 44.32
C PHE A 233 40.28 7.26 44.20
N THR A 234 41.16 7.33 43.18
CA THR A 234 42.25 6.36 43.00
C THR A 234 43.21 6.39 44.20
N LEU A 235 43.57 7.56 44.71
CA LEU A 235 44.44 7.70 45.89
C LEU A 235 43.80 7.08 47.15
N VAL A 236 42.53 7.38 47.42
CA VAL A 236 41.83 6.84 48.58
C VAL A 236 41.76 5.32 48.50
N PHE A 237 41.42 4.77 47.34
CA PHE A 237 41.37 3.31 47.14
C PHE A 237 42.74 2.67 47.31
N ASN A 238 43.79 3.24 46.71
CA ASN A 238 45.16 2.75 46.85
C ASN A 238 45.63 2.79 48.30
N SER A 239 45.31 3.84 49.05
CA SER A 239 45.69 3.94 50.46
C SER A 239 45.10 2.80 51.31
N ARG A 240 43.86 2.37 51.03
CA ARG A 240 43.23 1.22 51.68
C ARG A 240 43.90 -0.08 51.28
N ALA A 241 44.15 -0.23 49.98
CA ALA A 241 44.76 -1.43 49.47
C ALA A 241 46.21 -1.59 49.96
N ASP A 242 46.97 -0.49 50.11
CA ASP A 242 48.35 -0.49 50.61
C ASP A 242 48.39 -0.79 52.12
N LEU A 243 47.40 -0.30 52.88
CA LEU A 243 47.20 -0.69 54.27
C LEU A 243 46.99 -2.21 54.38
N TYR A 244 46.17 -2.80 53.51
CA TYR A 244 45.95 -4.25 53.52
C TYR A 244 47.18 -5.05 53.10
N LEU A 245 47.93 -4.59 52.09
CA LEU A 245 49.22 -5.21 51.75
C LEU A 245 50.20 -5.18 52.93
N ALA A 246 50.23 -4.09 53.71
CA ALA A 246 51.09 -3.98 54.89
C ALA A 246 50.67 -4.90 56.05
N GLN A 247 49.40 -5.30 56.10
CA GLN A 247 48.84 -6.20 57.11
C GLN A 247 48.79 -7.67 56.66
N LEU A 248 49.19 -7.96 55.43
CA LEU A 248 49.08 -9.28 54.82
C LEU A 248 49.97 -10.31 55.53
N ASN A 249 49.38 -11.47 55.82
CA ASN A 249 50.07 -12.67 56.31
C ASN A 249 49.52 -13.91 55.57
N THR A 250 50.01 -15.10 55.92
CA THR A 250 49.62 -16.36 55.26
C THR A 250 48.20 -16.83 55.58
N GLU A 251 47.53 -16.25 56.57
CA GLU A 251 46.24 -16.73 57.08
C GLU A 251 45.08 -15.76 56.78
N ASN A 252 45.35 -14.48 56.53
CA ASN A 252 44.34 -13.42 56.44
C ASN A 252 43.99 -12.95 55.02
N LEU A 253 44.51 -13.63 53.97
CA LEU A 253 44.27 -13.21 52.59
C LEU A 253 42.79 -13.08 52.25
N GLY A 254 41.96 -14.06 52.64
CA GLY A 254 40.52 -14.04 52.36
C GLY A 254 39.83 -12.81 52.97
N GLU A 255 40.18 -12.49 54.23
CA GLU A 255 39.66 -11.32 54.94
C GLU A 255 40.06 -10.01 54.27
N LEU A 256 41.32 -9.87 53.86
CA LEU A 256 41.83 -8.67 53.22
C LEU A 256 41.27 -8.46 51.81
N LEU A 257 41.05 -9.54 51.05
CA LEU A 257 40.39 -9.47 49.75
C LEU A 257 38.95 -8.98 49.88
N GLN A 258 38.20 -9.49 50.86
CA GLN A 258 36.83 -9.04 51.10
C GLN A 258 36.81 -7.60 51.61
N ALA A 259 37.70 -7.24 52.54
CA ALA A 259 37.77 -5.90 53.09
C ALA A 259 38.08 -4.84 52.02
N LEU A 260 38.93 -5.18 51.04
CA LEU A 260 39.22 -4.31 49.90
C LEU A 260 38.01 -4.19 48.95
N ALA A 261 37.31 -5.29 48.65
CA ALA A 261 36.12 -5.28 47.81
C ALA A 261 34.97 -4.47 48.45
N ASP A 262 34.83 -4.55 49.77
CA ASP A 262 33.87 -3.76 50.52
C ASP A 262 34.24 -2.27 50.52
N ASP A 263 35.51 -1.92 50.72
CA ASP A 263 35.98 -0.53 50.62
C ASP A 263 35.76 0.05 49.21
N PHE A 264 35.97 -0.74 48.15
CA PHE A 264 35.64 -0.35 46.79
C PHE A 264 34.15 -0.03 46.65
N THR A 265 33.30 -0.92 47.14
CA THR A 265 31.83 -0.76 47.08
C THR A 265 31.39 0.51 47.81
N LEU A 266 31.90 0.74 49.01
CA LEU A 266 31.55 1.91 49.82
C LEU A 266 32.11 3.21 49.24
N LEU A 267 33.35 3.20 48.74
CA LEU A 267 33.94 4.36 48.08
C LEU A 267 33.14 4.78 46.85
N ASN A 268 32.78 3.82 45.99
CA ASN A 268 31.99 4.10 44.79
C ASN A 268 30.55 4.54 45.14
N ALA A 269 29.96 4.03 46.23
CA ALA A 269 28.68 4.52 46.73
C ALA A 269 28.73 6.01 47.12
N HIS A 270 29.83 6.46 47.73
CA HIS A 270 30.06 7.89 48.01
C HIS A 270 30.30 8.73 46.75
N GLY A 271 30.66 8.08 45.64
CA GLY A 271 30.83 8.66 44.31
C GLY A 271 29.70 9.55 43.82
N VAL A 272 28.46 9.23 44.22
CA VAL A 272 27.26 10.02 43.89
C VAL A 272 27.40 11.48 44.30
N HIS A 273 28.06 11.76 45.43
CA HIS A 273 28.30 13.12 45.93
C HIS A 273 29.41 13.86 45.18
N PHE A 274 30.15 13.18 44.31
CA PHE A 274 31.31 13.70 43.58
C PHE A 274 31.14 13.55 42.06
N SER A 275 29.94 13.85 41.54
CA SER A 275 29.62 13.71 40.11
C SER A 275 29.79 12.28 39.59
N GLN A 276 29.24 11.31 40.33
CA GLN A 276 29.33 9.88 39.99
C GLN A 276 30.79 9.41 39.85
N ALA A 277 31.68 9.90 40.72
CA ALA A 277 33.06 9.48 40.74
C ALA A 277 33.17 8.02 41.20
N GLN A 278 33.88 7.19 40.46
CA GLN A 278 33.99 5.77 40.76
C GLN A 278 35.34 5.22 40.32
N VAL A 279 35.91 4.35 41.15
CA VAL A 279 37.03 3.48 40.74
C VAL A 279 36.47 2.40 39.83
N LEU A 280 37.18 2.09 38.75
CA LEU A 280 36.74 1.11 37.76
C LEU A 280 36.96 -0.33 38.27
N ASP A 281 36.05 -1.24 37.91
CA ASP A 281 36.15 -2.67 38.28
C ASP A 281 37.46 -3.30 37.78
N SER A 282 37.94 -2.87 36.60
CA SER A 282 39.23 -3.32 36.05
C SER A 282 40.40 -3.01 37.01
N TYR A 283 40.34 -1.87 37.69
CA TYR A 283 41.38 -1.47 38.63
C TYR A 283 41.25 -2.18 39.98
N LEU A 284 40.02 -2.44 40.44
CA LEU A 284 39.77 -3.33 41.58
C LEU A 284 40.40 -4.71 41.34
N GLN A 285 40.18 -5.30 40.17
CA GLN A 285 40.73 -6.62 39.83
C GLN A 285 42.27 -6.63 39.92
N LEU A 286 42.94 -5.58 39.43
CA LEU A 286 44.40 -5.46 39.55
C LEU A 286 44.87 -5.42 41.02
N ARG A 287 44.19 -4.65 41.88
CA ARG A 287 44.55 -4.58 43.31
C ARG A 287 44.26 -5.88 44.07
N LEU A 288 43.19 -6.59 43.71
CA LEU A 288 42.91 -7.92 44.26
C LEU A 288 43.95 -8.95 43.79
N GLU A 289 44.38 -8.87 42.53
CA GLU A 289 45.45 -9.71 41.98
C GLU A 289 46.79 -9.42 42.67
N GLU A 290 47.10 -8.16 42.94
CA GLU A 290 48.30 -7.76 43.69
C GLU A 290 48.34 -8.41 45.09
N LEU A 291 47.23 -8.34 45.84
CA LEU A 291 47.11 -8.98 47.15
C LEU A 291 47.33 -10.50 47.07
N LYS A 292 46.73 -11.16 46.08
CA LYS A 292 46.92 -12.61 45.86
C LYS A 292 48.38 -12.95 45.55
N MET A 293 49.01 -12.21 44.63
CA MET A 293 50.40 -12.45 44.24
C MET A 293 51.37 -12.16 45.39
N ALA A 294 51.13 -11.10 46.18
CA ALA A 294 51.92 -10.78 47.35
C ALA A 294 51.84 -11.90 48.41
N ALA A 295 50.65 -12.46 48.63
CA ALA A 295 50.44 -13.55 49.57
C ALA A 295 51.18 -14.82 49.13
N LEU A 296 51.15 -15.14 47.83
CA LEU A 296 51.89 -16.26 47.26
C LEU A 296 53.40 -16.12 47.44
N VAL A 297 53.96 -14.93 47.16
CA VAL A 297 55.39 -14.66 47.37
C VAL A 297 55.76 -14.83 48.85
N LEU A 298 54.92 -14.31 49.75
CA LEU A 298 55.13 -14.43 51.20
C LEU A 298 55.12 -15.89 51.66
N HIS A 299 54.15 -16.67 51.21
CA HIS A 299 54.05 -18.09 51.55
C HIS A 299 55.21 -18.90 51.01
N LEU A 300 55.56 -18.75 49.72
CA LEU A 300 56.69 -19.50 49.12
C LEU A 300 58.02 -19.19 49.82
N LYS A 301 58.20 -17.94 50.27
CA LYS A 301 59.37 -17.54 51.06
C LYS A 301 59.40 -18.19 52.45
N GLU A 302 58.27 -18.26 53.14
CA GLU A 302 58.17 -18.96 54.43
C GLU A 302 58.41 -20.46 54.29
N THR A 303 57.86 -21.10 53.25
CA THR A 303 58.05 -22.54 53.00
C THR A 303 59.51 -22.86 52.70
N GLN A 304 60.20 -22.02 51.91
CA GLN A 304 61.64 -22.16 51.67
C GLN A 304 62.47 -21.97 52.94
N ALA A 305 62.20 -20.93 53.73
CA ALA A 305 62.90 -20.68 54.99
C ALA A 305 62.72 -21.82 56.00
N ASN A 306 61.52 -22.40 56.08
CA ASN A 306 61.25 -23.55 56.95
C ASN A 306 61.95 -24.84 56.48
N MET A 307 62.16 -25.01 55.17
CA MET A 307 62.96 -26.13 54.65
C MET A 307 64.46 -25.95 54.94
N ASP A 308 64.99 -24.73 54.83
CA ASP A 308 66.40 -24.43 55.09
C ASP A 308 66.79 -24.56 56.58
N VAL A 309 65.83 -24.40 57.50
CA VAL A 309 66.03 -24.57 58.96
C VAL A 309 65.91 -26.04 59.39
N ALA A 310 65.28 -26.89 58.58
CA ALA A 310 65.07 -28.31 58.87
C ALA A 310 66.21 -29.24 58.37
N VAL A 311 67.21 -28.67 57.67
CA VAL A 311 68.41 -29.35 57.16
C VAL A 311 69.63 -28.99 58.01
#